data_AF-A0A7X8T2A2-F1
#
_entry.id   AF-A0A7X8T2A2-F1
#
_cell.length_a   1.000
_cell.length_b   1.000
_cell.length_c   1.000
_cell.angle_alpha   90.00
_cell.angle_beta   90.00
_cell.angle_gamma   90.00
#
_symmetry.space_group_name_H-M   'P 1'
#
loop_
_entity.id
_entity.type
_entity.pdbx_description
1 polymer ?
#
loop_
_entity_poly.entity_id
_entity_poly.type
_entity_poly.pdbx_seq_one_letter_code
_entity_poly.pdbx_strand_id
1 'polypeptide(L)' 'MRRLLSGVAMLALALSGLTAGAARAADVKEVQMLHWWTSGGEAAALKVIKDALAKQGYSWKDVPVA' A
#
# COMPACT_ATOMS: atom_id res chain seq x y z
N MET A 1 -20.80 15.49 42.55
CA MET A 1 -20.42 16.21 41.31
C MET A 1 -18.97 15.96 40.88
N ARG A 2 -17.95 16.09 41.76
CA ARG A 2 -16.53 15.85 41.40
C ARG A 2 -16.21 14.45 40.85
N ARG A 3 -16.83 13.38 41.37
CA ARG A 3 -16.61 11.99 40.89
C ARG A 3 -17.20 11.72 39.50
N LEU A 4 -18.26 12.43 39.11
CA LEU A 4 -18.87 12.35 37.78
C LEU A 4 -18.00 13.04 36.73
N LEU A 5 -17.41 14.19 37.08
CA LEU A 5 -16.45 14.92 36.24
C LEU A 5 -15.19 14.09 35.92
N SER A 6 -14.67 13.34 36.89
CA SER A 6 -13.50 12.46 36.70
C SER A 6 -13.80 11.27 35.78
N GLY A 7 -15.01 10.70 35.85
CA GLY A 7 -15.43 9.58 35.00
C GLY A 7 -15.59 9.98 33.53
N VAL A 8 -16.17 11.16 33.28
CA VAL A 8 -16.33 11.72 31.92
C VAL A 8 -14.96 12.06 31.31
N ALA A 9 -14.03 12.60 32.10
CA ALA A 9 -12.68 12.90 31.64
C ALA A 9 -11.88 11.65 31.24
N MET A 10 -12.01 10.54 31.98
CA MET A 10 -11.35 9.26 31.64
C MET A 10 -11.95 8.61 30.38
N LEU A 11 -13.27 8.70 30.19
CA LEU A 11 -13.92 8.18 28.99
C LEU A 11 -13.51 8.97 27.73
N ALA A 12 -13.38 10.29 27.84
CA ALA A 12 -12.88 11.14 26.75
C ALA A 12 -11.42 10.83 26.37
N LEU A 13 -10.56 10.51 27.35
CA LEU A 13 -9.19 10.05 27.09
C LEU A 13 -9.14 8.67 26.43
N ALA A 14 -10.05 7.76 26.79
CA ALA A 14 -10.12 6.43 26.19
C ALA A 14 -10.58 6.46 24.72
N LEU A 15 -11.55 7.34 24.38
CA LEU A 15 -12.04 7.48 23.00
C LEU A 15 -11.03 8.18 22.07
N SER A 16 -10.19 9.07 22.58
CA SER A 16 -9.17 9.77 21.78
C SER A 16 -8.03 8.82 21.35
N GLY A 17 -7.69 7.83 22.17
CA GLY A 17 -6.71 6.79 21.83
C GLY A 17 -7.16 5.84 20.71
N LEU A 18 -8.48 5.64 20.51
CA LEU A 18 -9.01 4.74 19.48
C LEU A 18 -8.81 5.26 18.04
N THR A 19 -8.67 6.57 17.86
CA THR A 19 -8.54 7.17 16.52
C THR A 19 -7.10 7.23 16.00
N ALA A 20 -6.11 7.10 16.88
CA ALA A 20 -4.68 7.17 16.53
C ALA A 20 -4.10 5.84 16.01
N GLY A 21 -4.83 4.73 16.17
CA GLY A 21 -4.35 3.37 15.91
C GLY A 21 -4.88 2.70 14.64
N ALA A 22 -5.57 3.42 13.75
CA ALA A 22 -5.92 2.86 12.45
C ALA A 22 -4.64 2.70 11.62
N ALA A 23 -3.96 1.56 11.79
CA ALA A 23 -2.87 1.14 10.93
C ALA A 23 -3.37 1.15 9.49
N ARG A 24 -3.06 2.22 8.77
CA ARG A 24 -3.24 2.29 7.33
C ARG A 24 -2.16 1.38 6.76
N ALA A 25 -2.51 0.12 6.49
CA ALA A 25 -1.73 -0.66 5.56
C ALA A 25 -1.66 0.18 4.28
N ALA A 26 -0.46 0.65 3.93
CA ALA A 26 -0.28 1.31 2.66
C ALA A 26 -0.69 0.29 1.59
N ASP A 27 -1.65 0.65 0.74
CA ASP A 27 -1.96 -0.17 -0.43
C ASP A 27 -0.71 -0.23 -1.30
N VAL A 28 0.09 -1.30 -1.14
CA VAL A 28 1.31 -1.49 -1.91
C VAL A 28 0.89 -1.87 -3.32
N LYS A 29 0.87 -0.87 -4.20
CA LYS A 29 0.63 -1.04 -5.62
C LYS A 29 1.87 -1.63 -6.28
N GLU A 30 2.12 -2.93 -6.14
CA GLU A 30 3.24 -3.62 -6.80
C GLU A 30 2.73 -4.71 -7.74
N VAL A 31 3.30 -4.78 -8.94
CA VAL A 31 3.09 -5.89 -9.89
C VAL A 31 4.37 -6.71 -9.97
N GLN A 32 4.25 -8.01 -9.66
CA GLN A 32 5.31 -8.99 -9.88
C GLN A 32 5.01 -9.74 -11.18
N MET A 33 5.87 -9.61 -12.20
CA MET A 33 5.67 -10.28 -13.47
C MET A 33 6.62 -11.47 -13.60
N LEU A 34 6.03 -12.66 -13.76
CA LEU A 34 6.71 -13.87 -14.16
C LEU A 34 6.58 -14.02 -15.68
N HIS A 35 7.69 -14.17 -16.41
CA HIS A 35 7.64 -14.39 -17.85
C HIS A 35 8.85 -15.14 -18.42
N TRP A 36 8.69 -15.65 -19.64
CA TRP A 36 9.73 -16.27 -20.48
C TRP A 36 10.05 -15.43 -21.75
N TRP A 37 9.63 -14.17 -21.78
CA TRP A 37 9.99 -13.24 -22.85
C TRP A 37 11.50 -12.93 -22.82
N THR A 38 12.18 -13.22 -23.93
CA THR A 38 13.65 -13.12 -24.03
C THR A 38 14.12 -12.36 -25.28
N SER A 39 13.25 -12.13 -26.25
CA SER A 39 13.58 -11.38 -27.46
C SER A 39 13.57 -9.87 -27.22
N GLY A 40 14.31 -9.12 -28.06
CA GLY A 40 14.36 -7.66 -27.98
C GLY A 40 13.00 -6.98 -28.22
N GLY A 41 12.14 -7.56 -29.06
CA GLY A 41 10.79 -7.04 -29.30
C GLY A 41 9.87 -7.21 -28.09
N GLU A 42 9.98 -8.34 -27.39
CA GLU A 42 9.20 -8.57 -26.17
C GLU A 42 9.67 -7.67 -25.03
N ALA A 43 10.97 -7.40 -24.90
CA ALA A 43 11.50 -6.42 -23.95
C ALA A 43 10.92 -5.00 -24.20
N ALA A 44 10.75 -4.62 -25.48
CA ALA A 44 10.12 -3.35 -25.83
C ALA A 44 8.64 -3.30 -25.43
N ALA A 45 7.89 -4.39 -25.64
CA ALA A 45 6.49 -4.49 -25.20
C ALA A 45 6.37 -4.43 -23.66
N LEU A 46 7.28 -5.12 -22.95
CA LEU A 46 7.32 -5.11 -21.48
C LEU A 46 7.60 -3.71 -20.93
N LYS A 47 8.46 -2.94 -21.61
CA LYS A 47 8.68 -1.52 -21.28
C LYS A 47 7.40 -0.69 -21.40
N VAL A 48 6.59 -0.89 -22.44
CA VAL A 48 5.31 -0.16 -22.62
C VAL A 48 4.36 -0.45 -21.46
N ILE A 49 4.26 -1.71 -21.03
CA ILE A 49 3.41 -2.12 -19.91
C ILE A 49 3.91 -1.51 -18.60
N LYS A 50 5.22 -1.61 -18.34
CA LYS A 50 5.86 -1.05 -17.13
C LYS A 50 5.65 0.46 -17.04
N ASP A 51 5.82 1.19 -18.15
CA ASP A 51 5.62 2.64 -18.20
C ASP A 51 4.15 3.02 -17.95
N ALA A 52 3.19 2.23 -18.44
CA ALA A 52 1.76 2.46 -18.19
C ALA A 52 1.39 2.23 -16.72
N LEU A 53 1.93 1.19 -16.10
CA LEU A 53 1.72 0.87 -14.67
C LEU A 53 2.37 1.91 -13.76
N ALA A 54 3.56 2.39 -14.10
CA ALA A 54 4.23 3.47 -13.37
C ALA A 54 3.36 4.75 -13.35
N LYS A 55 2.72 5.11 -14.47
CA LYS A 55 1.77 6.24 -14.55
C LYS A 55 0.54 6.07 -13.65
N GLN A 56 0.16 4.83 -13.36
CA GLN A 56 -0.95 4.50 -12.44
C GLN A 56 -0.49 4.38 -10.97
N GLY A 57 0.80 4.61 -10.70
CA GLY A 57 1.40 4.54 -9.38
C GLY A 57 1.74 3.12 -8.92
N TYR A 58 1.91 2.18 -9.84
CA TYR A 58 2.39 0.83 -9.52
C TYR A 58 3.91 0.73 -9.60
N SER A 59 4.53 0.07 -8.62
CA SER A 59 5.90 -0.44 -8.71
C SER A 59 5.93 -1.76 -9.50
N TRP A 60 7.06 -2.02 -10.14
CA TRP A 60 7.28 -3.21 -10.95
C TRP A 60 8.41 -4.04 -10.37
N LYS A 61 8.17 -5.32 -10.19
CA LYS A 61 9.19 -6.31 -9.84
C LYS A 61 9.24 -7.38 -10.91
N ASP A 62 10.42 -7.49 -11.50
CA ASP A 62 10.69 -8.47 -12.54
C ASP A 62 11.11 -9.79 -11.91
N VAL A 63 10.51 -10.89 -12.35
CA VAL A 63 10.80 -12.25 -11.86
C VAL A 63 11.04 -13.15 -13.09
N PRO A 64 12.22 -13.08 -13.71
CA PRO A 64 12.55 -13.94 -14.84
C PRO A 64 12.59 -15.42 -14.39
N VAL A 65 12.06 -16.32 -15.24
CA VAL A 65 12.07 -17.78 -15.02
C VAL A 65 13.21 -18.48 -15.79
N ALA A 66 13.74 -17.81 -16.81
CA ALA A 66 14.74 -18.35 -17.73
C ALA A 66 16.18 -18.16 -17.22
#